data_AF-A0A261EXG9-F1
#
_entry.id   AF-A0A261EXG9-F1
#
_cell.length_a   1.000
_cell.length_b   1.000
_cell.length_c   1.000
_cell.angle_alpha   90.00
_cell.angle_beta   90.00
_cell.angle_gamma   90.00
#
_symmetry.space_group_name_H-M   'P 1'
#
loop_
_entity.id
_entity.type
_entity.pdbx_description
1 polymer ?
#
loop_
_entity_poly.entity_id
_entity_poly.type
_entity_poly.pdbx_seq_one_letter_code
_entity_poly.pdbx_strand_id
1 'polypeptide(L)'
;MRILFAGTPDVAVTSLRMLAQAGGDIELVGVLTRPDAPQGRGRKVMPSPVKVAAQELGLPVLDRNPRDEGFLDDLKAFGAEAAAVVAYGNILRPNVLDAMPEGWYNLHFSLLPQWRGAAPVQRSIWSGETVTGVTVFRITEGMDEGPILAQSTTEIGPHETSGELFARLAEDGGHVLCSAMQLVAEHRALLVPQPQGAYEVAAKIRTEDAHIRFDVPAFAADRQIRACTPEPGAWCVVHAGAADAKAGDADGSKLHVDEARIADARAVPEACAERFRALRPGELFVDKRHVWVGTSTDPLELLRVKPQGKKDMRGADWARGARLGEDAYCD
;
A
#
# COMPACT_ATOMS: atom_id res chain seq x y z
N MET A 1 -0.69 11.83 -30.13
CA MET A 1 -1.13 12.50 -28.90
C MET A 1 0.04 12.63 -27.92
N ARG A 2 0.30 13.85 -27.46
CA ARG A 2 1.36 14.19 -26.52
C ARG A 2 0.87 13.99 -25.09
N ILE A 3 1.55 13.17 -24.31
CA ILE A 3 1.13 12.78 -22.95
C ILE A 3 2.15 13.26 -21.93
N LEU A 4 1.66 13.80 -20.81
CA LEU A 4 2.43 14.02 -19.59
C LEU A 4 2.19 12.85 -18.62
N PHE A 5 3.24 12.27 -18.05
CA PHE A 5 3.08 11.30 -16.97
C PHE A 5 3.15 11.99 -15.61
N ALA A 6 2.17 11.80 -14.72
CA ALA A 6 2.16 12.36 -13.38
C ALA A 6 2.22 11.26 -12.31
N GLY A 7 3.31 11.20 -11.54
CA GLY A 7 3.48 10.18 -10.50
C GLY A 7 4.59 10.51 -9.52
N THR A 8 4.71 9.75 -8.43
CA THR A 8 5.73 10.00 -7.40
C THR A 8 6.37 8.74 -6.83
N PRO A 9 5.61 7.81 -6.22
CA PRO A 9 6.19 6.64 -5.55
C PRO A 9 6.69 5.57 -6.54
N ASP A 10 7.40 4.58 -6.00
CA ASP A 10 8.00 3.47 -6.76
C ASP A 10 6.98 2.71 -7.63
N VAL A 11 5.76 2.49 -7.13
CA VAL A 11 4.68 1.82 -7.88
C VAL A 11 4.36 2.49 -9.22
N ALA A 12 4.58 3.81 -9.34
CA ALA A 12 4.29 4.55 -10.56
C ALA A 12 5.39 4.38 -11.63
N VAL A 13 6.58 3.90 -11.24
CA VAL A 13 7.73 3.75 -12.14
C VAL A 13 7.45 2.73 -13.23
N THR A 14 6.78 1.62 -12.92
CA THR A 14 6.41 0.58 -13.89
C THR A 14 5.55 1.17 -15.01
N SER A 15 4.49 1.89 -14.67
CA SER A 15 3.61 2.55 -15.63
C SER A 15 4.33 3.61 -16.46
N LEU A 16 5.24 4.39 -15.86
CA LEU A 16 6.07 5.36 -16.57
C LEU A 16 6.91 4.68 -17.66
N ARG A 17 7.65 3.62 -17.30
CA ARG A 17 8.53 2.90 -18.22
C ARG A 17 7.73 2.25 -19.36
N MET A 18 6.57 1.67 -19.05
CA MET A 18 5.69 1.08 -20.07
C MET A 18 5.17 2.14 -21.04
N LEU A 19 4.69 3.29 -20.55
CA LEU A 19 4.22 4.39 -21.41
C LEU A 19 5.34 4.95 -22.29
N ALA A 20 6.55 5.08 -21.75
CA ALA A 20 7.71 5.53 -22.53
C ALA A 20 8.09 4.57 -23.67
N GLN A 21 7.74 3.29 -23.53
CA GLN A 21 8.03 2.23 -24.52
C GLN A 21 6.83 1.92 -25.43
N ALA A 22 5.62 2.36 -25.10
CA ALA A 22 4.39 2.00 -25.81
C ALA A 22 4.42 2.41 -27.29
N GLY A 23 5.03 3.56 -27.61
CA GLY A 23 5.10 4.09 -28.97
C GLY A 23 3.73 4.29 -29.61
N GLY A 24 3.69 4.25 -30.95
CA GLY A 24 2.46 4.40 -31.73
C GLY A 24 1.94 5.84 -31.72
N ASP A 25 0.64 6.00 -31.45
CA ASP A 25 -0.04 7.30 -31.43
C ASP A 25 0.21 8.11 -30.16
N ILE A 26 1.10 7.65 -29.28
CA ILE A 26 1.45 8.31 -28.02
C ILE A 26 2.90 8.77 -28.05
N GLU A 27 3.12 10.02 -27.65
CA GLU A 27 4.43 10.59 -27.37
C GLU A 27 4.47 11.03 -25.90
N LEU A 28 5.34 10.44 -25.09
CA LEU A 28 5.54 10.87 -23.70
C LEU A 28 6.48 12.09 -23.68
N VAL A 29 5.93 13.28 -23.40
CA VAL A 29 6.67 14.55 -23.53
C VAL A 29 7.35 15.00 -22.24
N GLY A 30 7.06 14.35 -21.11
CA GLY A 30 7.67 14.68 -19.83
C GLY A 30 6.99 14.06 -18.63
N VAL A 31 7.53 14.37 -17.46
CA VAL A 31 7.08 13.83 -16.18
C VAL A 31 6.78 14.94 -15.18
N LEU A 32 5.59 14.89 -14.58
CA LEU A 32 5.19 15.67 -13.43
C LEU A 32 5.34 14.83 -12.16
N THR A 33 6.09 15.34 -11.18
CA THR A 33 6.31 14.65 -9.91
C THR A 33 6.29 15.63 -8.74
N ARG A 34 6.27 15.12 -7.52
CA ARG A 34 6.39 15.98 -6.34
C ARG A 34 7.82 16.49 -6.19
N PRO A 35 8.00 17.70 -5.60
CA PRO A 35 9.33 18.19 -5.26
C PRO A 35 10.11 17.19 -4.41
N ASP A 36 11.44 17.24 -4.53
CA ASP A 36 12.34 16.44 -3.71
C ASP A 36 12.04 16.67 -2.22
N ALA A 37 11.95 15.57 -1.49
CA ALA A 37 11.51 15.60 -0.11
C ALA A 37 12.54 14.92 0.81
N PRO A 38 12.65 15.34 2.07
CA PRO A 38 13.45 14.63 3.05
C PRO A 38 12.94 13.18 3.23
N GLN A 39 13.83 12.21 3.01
CA GLN A 39 13.53 10.79 3.20
C GLN A 39 14.48 10.12 4.20
N GLY A 40 13.98 9.06 4.84
CA GLY A 40 14.74 8.18 5.73
C GLY A 40 15.25 8.82 7.04
N ARG A 41 15.99 8.03 7.81
CA ARG A 41 16.68 8.50 9.02
C ARG A 41 17.84 9.41 8.62
N GLY A 42 17.75 10.69 8.97
CA GLY A 42 18.71 11.72 8.58
C GLY A 42 18.17 12.79 7.63
N ARG A 43 16.91 12.64 7.16
CA ARG A 43 16.16 13.68 6.41
C ARG A 43 16.93 14.26 5.23
N LYS A 44 17.70 13.43 4.52
CA LYS A 44 18.36 13.85 3.28
C LYS A 44 17.28 14.10 2.23
N VAL A 45 17.39 15.24 1.55
CA VAL A 45 16.51 15.55 0.42
C VAL A 45 16.85 14.60 -0.71
N MET A 46 15.88 13.79 -1.11
CA MET A 46 16.05 12.77 -2.14
C MET A 46 15.02 13.00 -3.25
N PRO A 47 15.38 12.73 -4.52
CA PRO A 47 14.42 12.70 -5.60
C PRO A 47 13.42 11.57 -5.41
N SER A 48 12.22 11.75 -5.97
CA SER A 48 11.23 10.68 -6.01
C SER A 48 11.67 9.54 -6.94
N PRO A 49 11.22 8.30 -6.73
CA PRO A 49 11.46 7.19 -7.65
C PRO A 49 11.09 7.51 -9.10
N VAL A 50 9.96 8.18 -9.32
CA VAL A 50 9.52 8.64 -10.64
C VAL A 50 10.48 9.67 -11.25
N LYS A 51 11.02 10.61 -10.46
CA LYS A 51 12.01 11.59 -10.96
C LYS A 51 13.29 10.90 -11.42
N VAL A 52 13.79 9.93 -10.65
CA VAL A 52 14.97 9.14 -11.01
C VAL A 52 14.73 8.38 -12.32
N ALA A 53 13.60 7.68 -12.43
CA ALA A 53 13.26 6.95 -13.65
C ALA A 53 13.10 7.86 -14.87
N ALA A 54 12.51 9.05 -14.70
CA ALA A 54 12.39 10.04 -15.78
C ALA A 54 13.76 10.50 -16.29
N GLN A 55 14.71 10.75 -15.38
CA GLN A 55 16.08 11.13 -15.72
C GLN A 55 16.82 10.02 -16.47
N GLU A 56 16.66 8.76 -16.05
CA GLU A 56 17.20 7.59 -16.76
C GLU A 56 16.64 7.45 -18.18
N LEU A 57 15.37 7.80 -18.38
CA LEU A 57 14.71 7.80 -19.69
C LEU A 57 15.02 9.05 -20.53
N GLY A 58 15.74 10.03 -19.99
CA GLY A 58 16.04 11.30 -20.67
C GLY A 58 14.82 12.23 -20.83
N LEU A 59 13.79 12.06 -19.99
CA LEU A 59 12.56 12.84 -20.04
C LEU A 59 12.68 14.13 -19.22
N PRO A 60 12.15 15.27 -19.71
CA PRO A 60 12.07 16.49 -18.92
C PRO A 60 11.13 16.30 -17.72
N VAL A 61 11.49 16.90 -16.58
CA VAL A 61 10.78 16.76 -15.31
C VAL A 61 10.28 18.11 -14.81
N LEU A 62 9.01 18.17 -14.41
CA LEU A 62 8.41 19.23 -13.63
C LEU A 62 8.15 18.73 -12.21
N ASP A 63 8.88 19.26 -11.24
CA ASP A 63 8.84 18.84 -9.83
C ASP A 63 8.41 19.99 -8.89
N ARG A 64 7.40 20.75 -9.30
CA ARG A 64 6.83 21.89 -8.56
C ARG A 64 5.46 21.57 -7.97
N ASN A 65 5.04 22.33 -6.96
CA ASN A 65 3.69 22.18 -6.43
C ASN A 65 2.69 22.80 -7.42
N PRO A 66 1.55 22.16 -7.73
CA PRO A 66 0.52 22.75 -8.59
C PRO A 66 -0.07 24.08 -8.11
N ARG A 67 0.24 24.48 -6.86
CA ARG A 67 -0.17 25.75 -6.24
C ARG A 67 0.85 26.86 -6.42
N ASP A 68 2.05 26.55 -6.90
CA ASP A 68 3.14 27.52 -7.05
C ASP A 68 2.86 28.47 -8.21
N GLU A 69 3.33 29.72 -8.08
CA GLU A 69 3.28 30.69 -9.17
C GLU A 69 4.12 30.22 -10.37
N GLY A 70 3.59 30.43 -11.58
CA GLY A 70 4.20 29.97 -12.83
C GLY A 70 4.01 28.48 -13.14
N PHE A 71 3.45 27.67 -12.23
CA PHE A 71 3.27 26.23 -12.45
C PHE A 71 2.48 25.92 -13.73
N LEU A 72 1.41 26.68 -13.99
CA LEU A 72 0.60 26.46 -15.19
C LEU A 72 1.35 26.78 -16.49
N ASP A 73 2.24 27.77 -16.47
CA ASP A 73 3.03 28.13 -17.65
C ASP A 73 4.08 27.05 -17.91
N ASP A 74 4.75 26.58 -16.86
CA ASP A 74 5.68 25.46 -16.91
C ASP A 74 4.98 24.19 -17.43
N LEU A 75 3.78 23.89 -16.94
CA LEU A 75 2.97 22.75 -17.37
C LEU A 75 2.59 22.86 -18.86
N LYS A 76 2.14 24.03 -19.30
CA LYS A 76 1.76 24.29 -20.70
C LYS A 76 2.96 24.22 -21.64
N ALA A 77 4.16 24.54 -21.17
CA ALA A 77 5.38 24.49 -21.98
C ALA A 77 5.71 23.07 -22.47
N PHE A 78 5.26 22.02 -21.77
CA PHE A 78 5.34 20.65 -22.28
C PHE A 78 4.45 20.43 -23.51
N GLY A 79 3.36 21.19 -23.64
CA GLY A 79 2.35 21.08 -24.70
C GLY A 79 1.70 19.70 -24.78
N ALA A 80 1.56 19.04 -23.64
CA ALA A 80 0.79 17.80 -23.53
C ALA A 80 -0.70 18.07 -23.78
N GLU A 81 -1.37 17.08 -24.37
CA GLU A 81 -2.80 17.09 -24.69
C GLU A 81 -3.59 16.33 -23.63
N ALA A 82 -2.98 15.28 -23.07
CA ALA A 82 -3.52 14.45 -22.00
C ALA A 82 -2.48 14.20 -20.90
N ALA A 83 -2.93 13.76 -19.73
CA ALA A 83 -2.03 13.30 -18.67
C ALA A 83 -2.41 11.89 -18.18
N ALA A 84 -1.40 11.04 -18.02
CA ALA A 84 -1.52 9.73 -17.38
C ALA A 84 -1.02 9.82 -15.94
N VAL A 85 -1.88 9.53 -14.97
CA VAL A 85 -1.62 9.76 -13.54
C VAL A 85 -1.54 8.43 -12.80
N VAL A 86 -0.49 8.28 -11.98
CA VAL A 86 -0.34 7.13 -11.08
C VAL A 86 0.23 7.63 -9.75
N ALA A 87 -0.59 7.64 -8.70
CA ALA A 87 -0.16 7.99 -7.34
C ALA A 87 0.63 9.32 -7.22
N TYR A 88 0.20 10.38 -7.92
CA TYR A 88 0.89 11.69 -7.91
C TYR A 88 0.87 12.40 -6.55
N GLY A 89 -0.22 12.25 -5.78
CA GLY A 89 -0.30 12.70 -4.38
C GLY A 89 -0.55 14.20 -4.16
N ASN A 90 -0.62 15.03 -5.21
CA ASN A 90 -1.16 16.39 -5.13
C ASN A 90 -2.57 16.43 -5.72
N ILE A 91 -3.44 17.26 -5.13
CA ILE A 91 -4.76 17.55 -5.67
C ILE A 91 -4.62 18.53 -6.85
N LEU A 92 -5.19 18.17 -7.99
CA LEU A 92 -5.27 19.01 -9.18
C LEU A 92 -6.46 19.94 -9.06
N ARG A 93 -6.22 21.26 -9.14
CA ARG A 93 -7.27 22.28 -9.11
C ARG A 93 -7.94 22.40 -10.48
N PRO A 94 -9.15 22.97 -10.59
CA PRO A 94 -9.87 23.09 -11.86
C PRO A 94 -9.02 23.71 -12.98
N ASN A 95 -8.30 24.80 -12.70
CA ASN A 95 -7.40 25.44 -13.66
C ASN A 95 -6.25 24.56 -14.17
N VAL A 96 -5.83 23.55 -13.40
CA VAL A 96 -4.82 22.56 -13.81
C VAL A 96 -5.48 21.42 -14.59
N LEU A 97 -6.68 21.01 -14.20
CA LEU A 97 -7.47 20.02 -14.94
C LEU A 97 -7.77 20.51 -16.36
N ASP A 98 -8.17 21.78 -16.49
CA ASP A 98 -8.50 22.45 -17.76
C ASP A 98 -7.29 22.67 -18.68
N ALA A 99 -6.07 22.48 -18.18
CA ALA A 99 -4.85 22.65 -18.97
C ALA A 99 -4.61 21.52 -19.98
N MET A 100 -5.31 20.38 -19.85
CA MET A 100 -5.19 19.21 -20.72
C MET A 100 -6.51 19.00 -21.50
N PRO A 101 -6.59 19.33 -22.80
CA PRO A 101 -7.82 19.22 -23.58
C PRO A 101 -8.43 17.81 -23.59
N GLU A 102 -7.60 16.78 -23.70
CA GLU A 102 -8.03 15.38 -23.70
C GLU A 102 -8.23 14.83 -22.28
N GLY A 103 -7.83 15.59 -21.26
CA GLY A 103 -8.06 15.31 -19.85
C GLY A 103 -6.93 14.58 -19.13
N TRP A 104 -7.17 14.34 -17.85
CA TRP A 104 -6.28 13.62 -16.95
C TRP A 104 -6.88 12.25 -16.64
N TYR A 105 -6.10 11.19 -16.77
CA TYR A 105 -6.54 9.81 -16.57
C TYR A 105 -5.73 9.17 -15.45
N ASN A 106 -6.38 8.76 -14.37
CA ASN A 106 -5.71 8.14 -13.23
C ASN A 106 -5.85 6.63 -13.26
N LEU A 107 -4.75 5.93 -12.99
CA LEU A 107 -4.73 4.52 -12.65
C LEU A 107 -4.94 4.37 -11.14
N HIS A 108 -6.12 3.87 -10.78
CA HIS A 108 -6.52 3.61 -9.40
C HIS A 108 -6.44 2.12 -9.10
N PHE A 109 -5.91 1.75 -7.93
CA PHE A 109 -5.68 0.35 -7.55
C PHE A 109 -6.88 -0.29 -6.82
N SER A 110 -8.08 -0.08 -7.35
CA SER A 110 -9.29 -0.82 -6.98
C SER A 110 -10.24 -0.94 -8.18
N LEU A 111 -11.34 -1.67 -7.97
CA LEU A 111 -12.49 -1.71 -8.87
C LEU A 111 -13.47 -0.58 -8.51
N LEU A 112 -13.20 0.64 -9.01
CA LEU A 112 -14.10 1.77 -8.79
C LEU A 112 -15.55 1.44 -9.21
N PRO A 113 -16.56 1.94 -8.48
CA PRO A 113 -16.50 2.93 -7.39
C PRO A 113 -16.09 2.40 -6.01
N GLN A 114 -15.87 1.09 -5.85
CA GLN A 114 -15.43 0.52 -4.57
C GLN A 114 -14.01 1.02 -4.23
N TRP A 115 -13.78 1.40 -2.97
CA TRP A 115 -12.47 1.83 -2.46
C TRP A 115 -11.90 3.11 -3.12
N ARG A 116 -12.73 4.13 -3.39
CA ARG A 116 -12.23 5.49 -3.69
C ARG A 116 -11.33 6.00 -2.57
N GLY A 117 -10.22 6.67 -2.88
CA GLY A 117 -9.36 7.30 -1.88
C GLY A 117 -7.93 6.76 -1.80
N ALA A 118 -7.32 6.86 -0.62
CA ALA A 118 -5.87 6.86 -0.47
C ALA A 118 -5.20 5.49 -0.27
N ALA A 119 -5.92 4.49 0.23
CA ALA A 119 -5.33 3.17 0.57
C ALA A 119 -6.15 1.98 0.06
N PRO A 120 -6.54 1.94 -1.23
CA PRO A 120 -7.48 0.95 -1.75
C PRO A 120 -7.02 -0.50 -1.56
N VAL A 121 -5.74 -0.77 -1.83
CA VAL A 121 -5.17 -2.13 -1.79
C VAL A 121 -5.08 -2.68 -0.37
N GLN A 122 -4.67 -1.85 0.58
CA GLN A 122 -4.67 -2.27 1.98
C GLN A 122 -6.09 -2.51 2.48
N ARG A 123 -7.04 -1.64 2.09
CA ARG A 123 -8.43 -1.72 2.56
C ARG A 123 -9.18 -2.92 1.98
N SER A 124 -8.90 -3.32 0.74
CA SER A 124 -9.47 -4.56 0.18
C SER A 124 -8.98 -5.80 0.92
N ILE A 125 -7.68 -5.89 1.25
CA ILE A 125 -7.16 -7.00 2.06
C ILE A 125 -7.77 -6.99 3.47
N TRP A 126 -7.83 -5.81 4.10
CA TRP A 126 -8.29 -5.69 5.49
C TRP A 126 -9.78 -6.05 5.64
N SER A 127 -10.62 -5.61 4.71
CA SER A 127 -12.05 -5.97 4.67
C SER A 127 -12.27 -7.46 4.33
N GLY A 128 -11.27 -8.12 3.74
CA GLY A 128 -11.33 -9.54 3.40
C GLY A 128 -11.90 -9.82 2.02
N GLU A 129 -11.78 -8.87 1.10
CA GLU A 129 -12.08 -9.09 -0.31
C GLU A 129 -11.24 -10.24 -0.86
N THR A 130 -11.83 -11.01 -1.77
CA THR A 130 -11.12 -12.06 -2.51
C THR A 130 -10.82 -11.64 -3.95
N VAL A 131 -11.38 -10.51 -4.40
CA VAL A 131 -11.19 -9.95 -5.74
C VAL A 131 -10.94 -8.44 -5.60
N THR A 132 -10.00 -7.94 -6.39
CA THR A 132 -9.71 -6.52 -6.55
C THR A 132 -9.33 -6.26 -8.00
N GLY A 133 -8.70 -5.12 -8.28
CA GLY A 133 -8.16 -4.84 -9.59
C GLY A 133 -7.65 -3.42 -9.71
N VAL A 134 -7.64 -2.96 -10.96
CA VAL A 134 -7.23 -1.62 -11.33
C VAL A 134 -8.32 -0.97 -12.18
N THR A 135 -8.44 0.34 -12.06
CA THR A 135 -9.34 1.17 -12.85
C THR A 135 -8.59 2.34 -13.45
N VAL A 136 -8.70 2.54 -14.76
CA VAL A 136 -8.35 3.80 -15.41
C VAL A 136 -9.61 4.61 -15.58
N PHE A 137 -9.62 5.83 -15.04
CA PHE A 137 -10.76 6.73 -15.10
C PHE A 137 -10.31 8.17 -15.40
N ARG A 138 -11.20 8.99 -15.98
CA ARG A 138 -10.92 10.41 -16.21
C ARG A 138 -11.13 11.17 -14.91
N ILE A 139 -10.13 11.93 -14.45
CA ILE A 139 -10.20 12.74 -13.24
C ILE A 139 -11.22 13.87 -13.41
N THR A 140 -12.03 14.09 -12.38
CA THR A 140 -12.92 15.24 -12.20
C THR A 140 -12.52 16.01 -10.94
N GLU A 141 -13.28 17.03 -10.53
CA GLU A 141 -12.99 17.78 -9.29
C GLU A 141 -13.11 16.91 -8.03
N GLY A 142 -14.02 15.94 -8.02
CA GLY A 142 -14.19 15.03 -6.88
C GLY A 142 -13.16 13.91 -6.83
N MET A 143 -13.06 13.29 -5.66
CA MET A 143 -12.07 12.24 -5.37
C MET A 143 -12.50 10.91 -6.01
N ASP A 144 -11.75 10.48 -7.02
CA ASP A 144 -11.90 9.19 -7.71
C ASP A 144 -13.32 8.88 -8.21
N GLU A 145 -14.12 9.90 -8.53
CA GLU A 145 -15.53 9.78 -8.93
C GLU A 145 -15.77 9.84 -10.44
N GLY A 146 -14.76 10.25 -11.20
CA GLY A 146 -14.90 10.51 -12.62
C GLY A 146 -15.15 9.23 -13.44
N PRO A 147 -15.59 9.38 -14.70
CA PRO A 147 -16.06 8.25 -15.49
C PRO A 147 -14.93 7.27 -15.81
N ILE A 148 -15.26 5.99 -15.75
CA ILE A 148 -14.34 4.86 -15.97
C ILE A 148 -14.10 4.70 -17.47
N LEU A 149 -12.85 4.48 -17.84
CA LEU A 149 -12.41 4.14 -19.19
C LEU A 149 -12.12 2.64 -19.34
N ALA A 150 -11.40 2.06 -18.37
CA ALA A 150 -11.02 0.65 -18.40
C ALA A 150 -10.88 0.09 -16.99
N GLN A 151 -11.16 -1.21 -16.83
CA GLN A 151 -10.94 -1.97 -15.61
C GLN A 151 -10.33 -3.33 -15.91
N SER A 152 -9.53 -3.83 -14.98
CA SER A 152 -9.05 -5.22 -14.96
C SER A 152 -9.19 -5.77 -13.56
N THR A 153 -9.63 -7.02 -13.44
CA THR A 153 -9.88 -7.70 -12.16
C THR A 153 -8.80 -8.75 -11.89
N THR A 154 -8.52 -8.99 -10.61
CA THR A 154 -7.71 -10.13 -10.17
C THR A 154 -8.16 -10.65 -8.82
N GLU A 155 -7.91 -11.92 -8.54
CA GLU A 155 -8.02 -12.50 -7.21
C GLU A 155 -6.95 -11.96 -6.26
N ILE A 156 -7.28 -11.87 -4.97
CA ILE A 156 -6.34 -11.62 -3.87
C ILE A 156 -5.93 -12.97 -3.29
N GLY A 157 -4.62 -13.24 -3.23
CA GLY A 157 -4.10 -14.48 -2.65
C GLY A 157 -4.45 -14.61 -1.16
N PRO A 158 -4.67 -15.83 -0.63
CA PRO A 158 -5.11 -16.04 0.76
C PRO A 158 -4.10 -15.55 1.81
N HIS A 159 -2.83 -15.46 1.44
CA HIS A 159 -1.73 -14.97 2.29
C HIS A 159 -1.03 -13.75 1.69
N GLU A 160 -1.57 -13.17 0.62
CA GLU A 160 -0.96 -12.02 -0.06
C GLU A 160 -1.00 -10.80 0.85
N THR A 161 0.17 -10.16 0.98
CA THR A 161 0.35 -8.88 1.66
C THR A 161 -0.01 -7.71 0.74
N SER A 162 -0.24 -6.53 1.31
CA SER A 162 -0.52 -5.36 0.48
C SER A 162 0.65 -5.00 -0.43
N GLY A 163 1.91 -5.17 0.02
CA GLY A 163 3.07 -4.94 -0.83
C GLY A 163 3.15 -5.86 -2.05
N GLU A 164 2.90 -7.17 -1.85
CA GLU A 164 2.89 -8.16 -2.94
C GLU A 164 1.77 -7.87 -3.93
N LEU A 165 0.55 -7.62 -3.43
CA LEU A 165 -0.59 -7.26 -4.26
C LEU A 165 -0.35 -5.95 -5.02
N PHE A 166 0.25 -4.94 -4.37
CA PHE A 166 0.54 -3.65 -5.01
C PHE A 166 1.54 -3.80 -6.16
N ALA A 167 2.60 -4.60 -5.98
CA ALA A 167 3.58 -4.86 -7.01
C ALA A 167 2.95 -5.51 -8.24
N ARG A 168 2.07 -6.51 -8.02
CA ARG A 168 1.35 -7.20 -9.09
C ARG A 168 0.36 -6.29 -9.81
N LEU A 169 -0.44 -5.52 -9.06
CA LEU A 169 -1.37 -4.54 -9.64
C LEU A 169 -0.66 -3.40 -10.38
N ALA A 170 0.58 -3.07 -10.03
CA ALA A 170 1.38 -2.07 -10.74
C ALA A 170 1.74 -2.53 -12.16
N GLU A 171 2.08 -3.80 -12.31
CA GLU A 171 2.39 -4.41 -13.60
C GLU A 171 1.13 -4.50 -14.48
N ASP A 172 0.06 -5.12 -13.96
CA ASP A 172 -1.22 -5.22 -14.66
C ASP A 172 -1.80 -3.84 -15.00
N GLY A 173 -1.78 -2.92 -14.03
CA GLY A 173 -2.27 -1.56 -14.18
C GLY A 173 -1.49 -0.73 -15.18
N GLY A 174 -0.18 -0.95 -15.31
CA GLY A 174 0.63 -0.31 -16.34
C GLY A 174 0.16 -0.67 -17.75
N HIS A 175 -0.15 -1.95 -18.00
CA HIS A 175 -0.71 -2.40 -19.28
C HIS A 175 -2.10 -1.82 -19.56
N VAL A 176 -2.98 -1.80 -18.55
CA VAL A 176 -4.32 -1.20 -18.67
C VAL A 176 -4.22 0.29 -18.96
N LEU A 177 -3.33 1.02 -18.29
CA LEU A 177 -3.09 2.44 -18.52
C LEU A 177 -2.58 2.71 -19.93
N CYS A 178 -1.60 1.95 -20.43
CA CYS A 178 -1.10 2.12 -21.80
C CYS A 178 -2.21 1.93 -22.82
N SER A 179 -2.98 0.84 -22.69
CA SER A 179 -4.10 0.54 -23.60
C SER A 179 -5.18 1.62 -23.54
N ALA A 180 -5.50 2.12 -22.35
CA ALA A 180 -6.47 3.18 -22.14
C ALA A 180 -6.00 4.49 -22.80
N MET A 181 -4.73 4.87 -22.63
CA MET A 181 -4.20 6.07 -23.27
C MET A 181 -4.15 5.96 -24.79
N GLN A 182 -3.97 4.76 -25.36
CA GLN A 182 -4.05 4.53 -26.80
C GLN A 182 -5.47 4.77 -27.32
N LEU A 183 -6.48 4.29 -26.60
CA LEU A 183 -7.89 4.57 -26.95
C LEU A 183 -8.22 6.07 -26.90
N VAL A 184 -7.63 6.81 -25.95
CA VAL A 184 -7.76 8.28 -25.90
C VAL A 184 -7.09 8.92 -27.12
N ALA A 185 -5.86 8.50 -27.46
CA ALA A 185 -5.12 9.02 -28.62
C ALA A 185 -5.82 8.77 -29.96
N GLU A 186 -6.50 7.62 -30.08
CA GLU A 186 -7.28 7.23 -31.26
C GLU A 186 -8.69 7.88 -31.30
N HIS A 187 -9.05 8.69 -30.31
CA HIS A 187 -10.41 9.22 -30.11
C HIS A 187 -11.51 8.12 -30.06
N ARG A 188 -11.15 6.97 -29.48
CA ARG A 188 -12.02 5.79 -29.30
C ARG A 188 -12.37 5.50 -27.84
N ALA A 189 -11.92 6.35 -26.92
CA ALA A 189 -12.23 6.24 -25.50
C ALA A 189 -13.74 6.34 -25.24
N LEU A 190 -14.30 5.30 -24.62
CA LEU A 190 -15.69 5.28 -24.15
C LEU A 190 -15.70 5.44 -22.63
N LEU A 191 -16.13 6.61 -22.18
CA LEU A 191 -16.18 6.96 -20.75
C LEU A 191 -17.55 6.60 -20.17
N VAL A 192 -17.56 5.71 -19.19
CA VAL A 192 -18.77 5.22 -18.52
C VAL A 192 -18.86 5.87 -17.14
N PRO A 193 -19.94 6.61 -16.82
CA PRO A 193 -20.16 7.13 -15.48
C PRO A 193 -20.16 6.01 -14.44
N GLN A 194 -19.54 6.26 -13.28
CA GLN A 194 -19.55 5.29 -12.20
C GLN A 194 -21.00 5.06 -11.70
N PRO A 195 -21.38 3.81 -11.39
CA PRO A 195 -22.70 3.52 -10.84
C PRO A 195 -22.90 4.26 -9.51
N GLN A 196 -24.15 4.70 -9.28
CA GLN A 196 -24.55 5.36 -8.04
C GLN A 196 -24.80 4.32 -6.94
N GLY A 197 -24.36 4.60 -5.72
CA GLY A 197 -24.52 3.68 -4.61
C GLY A 197 -23.71 4.08 -3.37
N ALA A 198 -23.89 3.33 -2.29
CA ALA A 198 -23.05 3.43 -1.11
C ALA A 198 -21.86 2.46 -1.28
N TYR A 199 -20.67 3.04 -1.40
CA TYR A 199 -19.42 2.30 -1.55
C TYR A 199 -18.48 2.65 -0.41
N GLU A 200 -17.64 1.69 -0.01
CA GLU A 200 -16.67 1.95 1.04
C GLU A 200 -15.54 2.85 0.52
N VAL A 201 -15.09 3.76 1.38
CA VAL A 201 -14.01 4.71 1.08
C VAL A 201 -12.70 4.18 1.65
N ALA A 202 -11.66 4.20 0.82
CA ALA A 202 -10.32 3.77 1.17
C ALA A 202 -9.57 4.86 1.95
N ALA A 203 -9.98 5.12 3.19
CA ALA A 203 -9.30 6.07 4.06
C ALA A 203 -7.83 5.67 4.26
N LYS A 204 -6.92 6.66 4.25
CA LYS A 204 -5.49 6.45 4.50
C LYS A 204 -5.28 5.67 5.81
N ILE A 205 -4.43 4.65 5.77
CA ILE A 205 -3.99 3.91 6.96
C ILE A 205 -2.81 4.65 7.57
N ARG A 206 -2.87 4.88 8.89
CA ARG A 206 -1.83 5.51 9.68
C ARG A 206 -1.07 4.45 10.49
N THR A 207 0.07 4.83 11.04
CA THR A 207 0.86 3.95 11.90
C THR A 207 0.04 3.49 13.10
N GLU A 208 -0.80 4.36 13.67
CA GLU A 208 -1.65 4.02 14.82
C GLU A 208 -2.71 2.97 14.47
N ASP A 209 -3.25 3.00 13.25
CA ASP A 209 -4.21 2.00 12.78
C ASP A 209 -3.56 0.60 12.68
N ALA A 210 -2.25 0.54 12.45
CA ALA A 210 -1.50 -0.70 12.31
C ALA A 210 -1.08 -1.35 13.64
N HIS A 211 -1.54 -0.80 14.77
CA HIS A 211 -1.46 -1.49 16.05
C HIS A 211 -2.35 -2.73 16.01
N ILE A 212 -1.74 -3.91 16.08
CA ILE A 212 -2.43 -5.19 15.93
C ILE A 212 -3.43 -5.35 17.04
N ARG A 213 -4.67 -5.66 16.67
CA ARG A 213 -5.72 -6.00 17.62
C ARG A 213 -5.75 -7.50 17.83
N PHE A 214 -5.43 -7.96 19.03
CA PHE A 214 -5.56 -9.38 19.39
C PHE A 214 -6.92 -9.73 20.00
N ASP A 215 -7.75 -8.73 20.34
CA ASP A 215 -9.11 -8.91 20.87
C ASP A 215 -10.17 -9.28 19.81
N VAL A 216 -9.75 -9.44 18.55
CA VAL A 216 -10.60 -9.82 17.41
C VAL A 216 -10.33 -11.26 16.95
N PRO A 217 -11.20 -11.87 16.12
CA PRO A 217 -10.96 -13.21 15.58
C PRO A 217 -9.65 -13.29 14.79
N ALA A 218 -9.03 -14.47 14.78
CA ALA A 218 -7.71 -14.69 14.16
C ALA A 218 -7.63 -14.21 12.71
N PHE A 219 -8.67 -14.44 11.90
CA PHE A 219 -8.71 -14.00 10.51
C PHE A 219 -8.70 -12.47 10.36
N ALA A 220 -9.24 -11.73 11.32
CA ALA A 220 -9.29 -10.27 11.27
C ALA A 220 -7.92 -9.67 11.60
N ALA A 221 -7.24 -10.21 12.60
CA ALA A 221 -5.87 -9.85 12.93
C ALA A 221 -4.88 -10.25 11.80
N ASP A 222 -5.05 -11.44 11.21
CA ASP A 222 -4.29 -11.88 10.03
C ASP A 222 -4.44 -10.90 8.85
N ARG A 223 -5.67 -10.50 8.51
CA ARG A 223 -5.95 -9.50 7.46
C ARG A 223 -5.32 -8.15 7.77
N GLN A 224 -5.40 -7.68 9.02
CA GLN A 224 -4.75 -6.43 9.45
C GLN A 224 -3.24 -6.50 9.23
N ILE A 225 -2.60 -7.60 9.63
CA ILE A 225 -1.16 -7.79 9.46
C ILE A 225 -0.79 -7.74 7.98
N ARG A 226 -1.46 -8.54 7.13
CA ARG A 226 -1.20 -8.55 5.68
C ARG A 226 -1.47 -7.21 5.01
N ALA A 227 -2.56 -6.52 5.38
CA ALA A 227 -2.91 -5.21 4.84
C ALA A 227 -1.86 -4.13 5.17
N CYS A 228 -1.27 -4.20 6.36
CA CYS A 228 -0.26 -3.23 6.81
C CYS A 228 1.17 -3.60 6.41
N THR A 229 1.40 -4.75 5.79
CA THR A 229 2.74 -5.18 5.36
C THR A 229 3.00 -4.81 3.89
N PRO A 230 4.09 -4.09 3.56
CA PRO A 230 5.19 -3.70 4.45
C PRO A 230 5.00 -2.33 5.14
N GLU A 231 4.10 -1.48 4.63
CA GLU A 231 3.88 -0.13 5.15
C GLU A 231 2.40 0.10 5.51
N PRO A 232 2.08 0.66 6.70
CA PRO A 232 2.99 1.22 7.72
C PRO A 232 3.72 0.19 8.60
N GLY A 233 3.47 -1.11 8.41
CA GLY A 233 4.00 -2.22 9.20
C GLY A 233 3.12 -2.49 10.42
N ALA A 234 2.55 -3.69 10.52
CA ALA A 234 1.77 -4.10 11.67
C ALA A 234 2.66 -4.23 12.91
N TRP A 235 2.19 -3.76 14.07
CA TRP A 235 3.01 -3.74 15.29
C TRP A 235 2.20 -3.93 16.57
N CYS A 236 2.88 -4.32 17.63
CA CYS A 236 2.36 -4.38 19.01
C CYS A 236 3.47 -4.01 20.01
N VAL A 237 3.11 -3.79 21.26
CA VAL A 237 4.02 -3.66 22.39
C VAL A 237 4.05 -4.99 23.14
N VAL A 238 5.24 -5.56 23.26
CA VAL A 238 5.46 -6.81 24.00
C VAL A 238 5.87 -6.49 25.43
N HIS A 239 5.14 -7.03 26.38
CA HIS A 239 5.45 -7.03 27.80
C HIS A 239 6.03 -8.39 28.17
N ALA A 240 7.30 -8.42 28.60
CA ALA A 240 8.03 -9.67 28.80
C ALA A 240 7.63 -10.48 30.03
N GLY A 241 6.71 -9.99 30.88
CA GLY A 241 6.29 -10.70 32.09
C GLY A 241 7.33 -10.69 33.22
N ALA A 242 6.97 -11.23 34.39
CA ALA A 242 7.71 -11.09 35.65
C ALA A 242 9.04 -11.86 35.75
N ALA A 243 9.55 -12.46 34.67
CA ALA A 243 10.72 -13.34 34.71
C ALA A 243 12.05 -12.62 34.97
N ASP A 244 12.18 -11.29 34.74
CA ASP A 244 13.41 -10.52 35.02
C ASP A 244 13.23 -9.00 34.76
N ALA A 245 12.07 -8.43 35.10
CA ALA A 245 11.80 -7.01 34.83
C ALA A 245 12.86 -6.11 35.52
N LYS A 246 13.79 -5.56 34.74
CA LYS A 246 14.69 -4.52 35.25
C LYS A 246 13.87 -3.26 35.49
N ALA A 247 14.24 -2.46 36.49
CA ALA A 247 13.67 -1.13 36.68
C ALA A 247 13.88 -0.30 35.38
N GLY A 248 12.84 -0.22 34.54
CA GLY A 248 12.89 0.32 33.18
C GLY A 248 12.04 -0.46 32.15
N ASP A 249 11.73 -1.74 32.39
CA ASP A 249 10.95 -2.63 31.49
C ASP A 249 9.42 -2.49 31.60
N ALA A 250 8.92 -1.56 32.42
CA ALA A 250 7.47 -1.39 32.63
C ALA A 250 6.71 -0.94 31.36
N ASP A 251 7.41 -0.31 30.40
CA ASP A 251 6.82 0.31 29.21
C ASP A 251 6.70 -0.65 28.01
N GLY A 252 7.16 -1.90 28.15
CA GLY A 252 7.17 -2.89 27.09
C GLY A 252 8.13 -2.54 25.94
N SER A 253 8.14 -3.36 24.88
CA SER A 253 9.01 -3.15 23.72
C SER A 253 8.25 -3.32 22.40
N LYS A 254 8.44 -2.38 21.47
CA LYS A 254 7.76 -2.44 20.18
C LYS A 254 8.28 -3.58 19.31
N LEU A 255 7.36 -4.40 18.82
CA LEU A 255 7.61 -5.49 17.89
C LEU A 255 6.76 -5.25 16.63
N HIS A 256 7.39 -5.17 15.45
CA HIS A 256 6.64 -5.28 14.20
C HIS A 256 6.46 -6.75 13.85
N VAL A 257 5.30 -7.10 13.33
CA VAL A 257 4.97 -8.43 12.82
C VAL A 257 4.89 -8.31 11.31
N ASP A 258 5.92 -8.81 10.63
CA ASP A 258 6.00 -8.75 9.17
C ASP A 258 5.19 -9.88 8.53
N GLU A 259 5.14 -11.04 9.20
CA GLU A 259 4.43 -12.24 8.73
C GLU A 259 3.85 -13.03 9.91
N ALA A 260 2.58 -13.37 9.82
CA ALA A 260 1.87 -14.24 10.75
C ALA A 260 0.91 -15.15 9.99
N ARG A 261 0.42 -16.19 10.66
CA ARG A 261 -0.65 -17.04 10.15
C ARG A 261 -1.55 -17.52 11.28
N ILE A 262 -2.79 -17.90 10.94
CA ILE A 262 -3.63 -18.68 11.86
C ILE A 262 -2.92 -20.01 12.12
N ALA A 263 -2.69 -20.34 13.39
CA ALA A 263 -1.95 -21.52 13.77
C ALA A 263 -2.74 -22.80 13.43
N ASP A 264 -2.09 -23.78 12.79
CA ASP A 264 -2.70 -25.08 12.58
C ASP A 264 -2.66 -25.89 13.88
N ALA A 265 -3.81 -26.01 14.54
CA ALA A 265 -3.94 -26.76 15.79
C ALA A 265 -3.47 -28.22 15.69
N ARG A 266 -3.44 -28.82 14.48
CA ARG A 266 -2.95 -30.19 14.25
C ARG A 266 -1.43 -30.28 14.26
N ALA A 267 -0.74 -29.15 14.07
CA ALA A 267 0.72 -29.05 14.10
C ALA A 267 1.27 -28.73 15.50
N VAL A 268 0.40 -28.46 16.47
CA VAL A 268 0.79 -28.16 17.86
C VAL A 268 1.17 -29.46 18.58
N PRO A 269 2.34 -29.55 19.23
CA PRO A 269 2.71 -30.72 20.02
C PRO A 269 1.69 -31.00 21.14
N GLU A 270 1.38 -32.28 21.41
CA GLU A 270 0.38 -32.65 22.44
C GLU A 270 0.70 -32.05 23.82
N ALA A 271 1.98 -32.00 24.19
CA ALA A 271 2.44 -31.39 25.44
C ALA A 271 2.15 -29.88 25.55
N CYS A 272 1.89 -29.21 24.42
CA CYS A 272 1.59 -27.78 24.34
C CYS A 272 0.09 -27.50 24.11
N ALA A 273 -0.71 -28.53 23.81
CA ALA A 273 -2.08 -28.38 23.32
C ALA A 273 -3.02 -27.70 24.33
N GLU A 274 -2.88 -28.02 25.62
CA GLU A 274 -3.69 -27.39 26.68
C GLU A 274 -3.41 -25.89 26.79
N ARG A 275 -2.13 -25.50 26.90
CA ARG A 275 -1.74 -24.08 26.99
C ARG A 275 -2.11 -23.32 25.72
N PHE A 276 -1.90 -23.91 24.55
CA PHE A 276 -2.26 -23.32 23.26
C PHE A 276 -3.75 -22.98 23.17
N ARG A 277 -4.63 -23.91 23.57
CA ARG A 277 -6.10 -23.69 23.57
C ARG A 277 -6.57 -22.69 24.62
N ALA A 278 -5.78 -22.49 25.68
CA ALA A 278 -6.09 -21.57 26.77
C ALA A 278 -5.53 -20.15 26.57
N LEU A 279 -4.87 -19.87 25.43
CA LEU A 279 -4.32 -18.54 25.17
C LEU A 279 -5.44 -17.50 25.08
N ARG A 280 -5.37 -16.50 25.98
CA ARG A 280 -6.25 -15.34 25.92
C ARG A 280 -5.75 -14.34 24.88
N PRO A 281 -6.61 -13.44 24.36
CA PRO A 281 -6.19 -12.33 23.51
C PRO A 281 -4.92 -11.65 24.02
N GLY A 282 -3.91 -11.56 23.16
CA GLY A 282 -2.62 -10.93 23.45
C GLY A 282 -1.62 -11.82 24.20
N GLU A 283 -2.02 -12.90 24.87
CA GLU A 283 -1.06 -13.75 25.59
C GLU A 283 -0.09 -14.44 24.64
N LEU A 284 1.20 -14.43 25.01
CA LEU A 284 2.25 -15.11 24.27
C LEU A 284 2.48 -16.52 24.82
N PHE A 285 2.65 -17.48 23.92
CA PHE A 285 3.14 -18.80 24.24
C PHE A 285 4.25 -19.19 23.27
N VAL A 286 5.41 -19.51 23.82
CA VAL A 286 6.62 -19.79 23.07
C VAL A 286 7.07 -21.21 23.35
N ASP A 287 7.32 -21.97 22.28
CA ASP A 287 8.07 -23.21 22.35
C ASP A 287 9.42 -23.07 21.62
N LYS A 288 10.14 -24.19 21.41
CA LYS A 288 11.45 -24.16 20.75
C LYS A 288 11.42 -23.65 19.29
N ARG A 289 10.28 -23.75 18.62
CA ARG A 289 10.11 -23.54 17.17
C ARG A 289 9.04 -22.51 16.82
N HIS A 290 8.11 -22.24 17.72
CA HIS A 290 6.90 -21.47 17.48
C HIS A 290 6.74 -20.37 18.52
N VAL A 291 6.11 -19.28 18.07
CA VAL A 291 5.65 -18.18 18.92
C VAL A 291 4.19 -17.98 18.56
N TRP A 292 3.31 -18.27 19.50
CA TRP A 292 1.89 -18.05 19.35
C TRP A 292 1.44 -16.86 20.17
N VAL A 293 0.49 -16.11 19.64
CA VAL A 293 -0.23 -15.07 20.34
C VAL A 293 -1.73 -15.39 20.30
N GLY A 294 -2.38 -15.35 21.46
CA GLY A 294 -3.81 -15.61 21.55
C GLY A 294 -4.64 -14.54 20.84
N THR A 295 -5.77 -14.95 20.26
CA THR A 295 -6.79 -14.04 19.73
C THR A 295 -8.15 -14.35 20.38
N SER A 296 -9.24 -13.73 19.91
CA SER A 296 -10.58 -14.11 20.41
C SER A 296 -11.10 -15.45 19.89
N THR A 297 -10.43 -16.04 18.88
CA THR A 297 -10.74 -17.39 18.38
C THR A 297 -9.51 -18.31 18.46
N ASP A 298 -8.71 -18.39 17.40
CA ASP A 298 -7.56 -19.27 17.29
C ASP A 298 -6.26 -18.47 17.50
N PRO A 299 -5.21 -19.04 18.10
CA PRO A 299 -3.93 -18.35 18.17
C PRO A 299 -3.34 -18.05 16.78
N LEU A 300 -2.67 -16.90 16.66
CA LEU A 300 -1.80 -16.59 15.53
C LEU A 300 -0.39 -17.07 15.82
N GLU A 301 0.28 -17.65 14.83
CA GLU A 301 1.71 -17.93 14.87
C GLU A 301 2.48 -16.75 14.25
N LEU A 302 3.42 -16.19 15.02
CA LEU A 302 4.33 -15.14 14.56
C LEU A 302 5.51 -15.77 13.81
N LEU A 303 5.52 -15.63 12.49
CA LEU A 303 6.52 -16.26 11.62
C LEU A 303 7.76 -15.38 11.47
N ARG A 304 7.56 -14.10 11.13
CA ARG A 304 8.62 -13.09 10.98
C ARG A 304 8.27 -11.83 11.75
N VAL A 305 9.24 -11.35 12.50
CA VAL A 305 9.09 -10.18 13.36
C VAL A 305 10.32 -9.29 13.26
N LYS A 306 10.14 -8.00 13.51
CA LYS A 306 11.21 -7.01 13.54
C LYS A 306 11.18 -6.24 14.86
N PRO A 307 12.02 -6.65 15.83
CA PRO A 307 12.17 -5.95 17.10
C PRO A 307 12.77 -4.56 16.87
N GLN A 308 12.42 -3.61 17.74
CA GLN A 308 12.94 -2.25 17.65
C GLN A 308 14.49 -2.22 17.57
N GLY A 309 15.00 -1.53 16.55
CA GLY A 309 16.45 -1.37 16.33
C GLY A 309 17.16 -2.62 15.77
N LYS A 310 16.46 -3.72 15.49
CA LYS A 310 17.02 -4.94 14.90
C LYS A 310 16.56 -5.15 13.45
N LYS A 311 17.22 -6.08 12.76
CA LYS A 311 16.75 -6.63 11.49
C LYS A 311 15.55 -7.55 11.73
N ASP A 312 14.75 -7.76 10.69
CA ASP A 312 13.71 -8.78 10.68
C ASP A 312 14.33 -10.18 10.90
N MET A 313 13.61 -11.03 11.61
CA MET A 313 14.05 -12.37 11.98
C MET A 313 12.86 -13.30 12.20
N ARG A 314 13.11 -14.61 12.32
CA ARG A 314 12.07 -15.58 12.67
C ARG A 314 11.53 -15.30 14.07
N GLY A 315 10.23 -15.46 14.28
CA GLY A 315 9.58 -15.28 15.58
C GLY A 315 10.28 -16.07 16.70
N ALA A 316 10.57 -17.34 16.48
CA ALA A 316 11.25 -18.18 17.47
C ALA A 316 12.71 -17.77 17.74
N ASP A 317 13.41 -17.17 16.78
CA ASP A 317 14.76 -16.64 17.02
C ASP A 317 14.70 -15.38 17.89
N TRP A 318 13.71 -14.52 17.65
CA TRP A 318 13.44 -13.36 18.50
C TRP A 318 13.10 -13.80 19.93
N ALA A 319 12.16 -14.72 20.11
CA ALA A 319 11.66 -15.11 21.43
C ALA A 319 12.75 -15.69 22.34
N ARG A 320 13.72 -16.45 21.78
CA ARG A 320 14.89 -16.94 22.52
C ARG A 320 15.74 -15.83 23.14
N GLY A 321 15.81 -14.67 22.48
CA GLY A 321 16.53 -13.49 22.98
C GLY A 321 15.68 -12.52 23.78
N ALA A 322 14.36 -12.66 23.76
CA ALA A 322 13.40 -11.73 24.36
C ALA A 322 13.16 -11.97 25.87
N ARG A 323 13.59 -13.11 26.42
CA ARG A 323 13.44 -13.47 27.85
C ARG A 323 12.00 -13.35 28.35
N LEU A 324 11.06 -13.89 27.57
CA LEU A 324 9.64 -13.86 27.88
C LEU A 324 9.34 -14.80 29.06
N GLY A 325 8.65 -14.27 30.08
CA GLY A 325 8.06 -15.02 31.19
C GLY A 325 6.73 -15.68 30.79
N GLU A 326 6.16 -16.45 31.72
CA GLU A 326 4.91 -17.20 31.49
C GLU A 326 3.68 -16.30 31.31
N ASP A 327 3.76 -15.08 31.84
CA ASP A 327 2.76 -14.01 31.79
C ASP A 327 3.04 -12.97 30.70
N ALA A 328 3.94 -13.26 29.75
CA ALA A 328 4.24 -12.36 28.65
C ALA A 328 3.03 -12.17 27.71
N TYR A 329 2.82 -10.95 27.24
CA TYR A 329 1.71 -10.62 26.35
C TYR A 329 2.04 -9.47 25.39
N CYS A 330 1.27 -9.38 24.31
CA CYS A 330 1.16 -8.23 23.43
C CYS A 330 -0.10 -7.44 23.81
N ASP A 331 0.01 -6.11 23.83
CA ASP A 331 -1.12 -5.20 24.05
C ASP A 331 -2.18 -5.21 22.95
#